data_AF-A0AAD7UMT8-F1
#
_entry.id   AF-A0AAD7UMT8-F1
#
_cell.length_a   1.000
_cell.length_b   1.000
_cell.length_c   1.000
_cell.angle_alpha   90.00
_cell.angle_beta   90.00
_cell.angle_gamma   90.00
#
_symmetry.space_group_name_H-M   'P 1'
#
loop_
_entity.id
_entity.type
_entity.pdbx_description
1 polymer ?
#
loop_
_entity_poly.entity_id
_entity_poly.type
_entity_poly.pdbx_seq_one_letter_code
_entity_poly.pdbx_strand_id
1 'polypeptide(L)'
;MRVALVICTWFATALAFVPPSTSVRHRALRADPDDEGYAPIGSLIRQGPVPFFIRLVDPDKYERSVQKYMLEEGCGRREAQGNMDAYFENPTSWTLQKLREKDGAPKYDYATANTTPKQLILTAAWALIVLALGTKIFLFGW
;
A
#
# COMPACT_ATOMS: atom_id res chain seq x y z
N MET A 1 21.70 59.51 16.84
CA MET A 1 21.19 58.18 17.23
C MET A 1 20.22 57.73 16.14
N ARG A 2 20.72 56.86 15.25
CA ARG A 2 19.89 56.09 14.30
C ARG A 2 19.47 54.83 15.04
N VAL A 3 18.21 54.38 14.90
CA VAL A 3 17.79 52.97 14.82
C VAL A 3 16.27 52.87 15.06
N ALA A 4 15.64 52.08 14.18
CA ALA A 4 14.36 51.38 14.33
C ALA A 4 13.05 52.17 14.21
N LEU A 5 12.53 52.29 12.97
CA LEU A 5 11.11 52.01 12.72
C LEU A 5 10.77 51.77 11.23
N VAL A 6 11.42 50.81 10.55
CA VAL A 6 10.97 50.40 9.20
C VAL A 6 11.19 48.90 9.00
N ILE A 7 10.43 48.06 9.70
CA ILE A 7 10.34 46.62 9.37
C ILE A 7 8.91 46.14 9.70
N CYS A 8 7.91 46.46 8.87
CA CYS A 8 6.59 45.83 9.02
C CYS A 8 5.70 45.80 7.78
N THR A 9 6.23 45.92 6.55
CA THR A 9 5.37 45.98 5.35
C THR A 9 5.91 45.20 4.15
N TRP A 10 6.36 43.94 4.34
CA TRP A 10 6.78 43.07 3.23
C TRP A 10 6.45 41.57 3.46
N PHE A 11 5.30 41.26 4.05
CA PHE A 11 4.81 39.87 4.16
C PHE A 11 3.36 39.74 3.67
N ALA A 12 3.03 40.41 2.58
CA ALA A 12 1.68 40.37 2.01
C ALA A 12 1.69 40.27 0.49
N THR A 13 2.42 39.29 -0.09
CA THR A 13 2.22 38.90 -1.50
C THR A 13 2.90 37.57 -1.81
N ALA A 14 2.22 36.45 -1.54
CA ALA A 14 2.37 35.18 -2.27
C ALA A 14 1.53 34.08 -1.61
N LEU A 15 0.21 34.29 -1.45
CA LEU A 15 -0.71 33.15 -1.50
C LEU A 15 -0.80 32.76 -2.97
N ALA A 16 0.22 32.02 -3.40
CA ALA A 16 0.27 31.40 -4.70
C ALA A 16 -1.00 30.54 -4.83
N PHE A 17 -1.86 30.96 -5.75
CA PHE A 17 -2.82 30.08 -6.40
C PHE A 17 -2.00 28.98 -7.06
N VAL A 18 -1.77 27.88 -6.34
CA VAL A 18 -1.26 26.63 -6.90
C VAL A 18 -2.44 26.04 -7.67
N PRO A 19 -2.44 26.06 -9.02
CA PRO A 19 -3.48 25.37 -9.75
C PRO A 19 -3.39 23.87 -9.39
N PRO A 20 -4.51 23.17 -9.17
CA PRO A 20 -4.47 21.72 -8.98
C PRO A 20 -3.83 21.09 -10.22
N SER A 21 -2.83 20.24 -9.99
CA SER A 21 -2.09 19.50 -11.01
C SER A 21 -3.07 18.77 -11.96
N THR A 22 -3.18 19.26 -13.19
CA THR A 22 -4.06 18.70 -14.23
C THR A 22 -3.48 17.44 -14.89
N SER A 23 -2.19 17.15 -14.68
CA SER A 23 -1.51 15.98 -15.30
C SER A 23 -1.96 14.65 -14.69
N VAL A 24 -2.39 14.64 -13.44
CA VAL A 24 -2.88 13.45 -12.72
C VAL A 24 -4.20 12.94 -13.34
N ARG A 25 -5.04 13.87 -13.83
CA ARG A 25 -6.39 13.56 -14.31
C ARG A 25 -6.42 12.72 -15.59
N HIS A 26 -5.39 12.81 -16.44
CA HIS A 26 -5.31 12.06 -17.69
C HIS A 26 -4.67 10.67 -17.54
N ARG A 27 -3.89 10.41 -16.47
CA ARG A 27 -3.27 9.09 -16.26
C ARG A 27 -4.21 8.12 -15.52
N ALA A 28 -5.07 8.62 -14.65
CA ALA A 28 -6.11 7.84 -13.97
C ALA A 28 -7.10 7.14 -14.94
N LEU A 29 -7.22 7.64 -16.18
CA LEU A 29 -8.04 7.08 -17.25
C LEU A 29 -7.47 5.78 -17.87
N ARG A 30 -6.29 5.31 -17.45
CA ARG A 30 -5.74 4.00 -17.86
C ARG A 30 -6.10 2.84 -16.93
N ALA A 31 -6.81 3.09 -15.82
CA ALA A 31 -7.39 2.00 -15.05
C ALA A 31 -8.46 1.32 -15.90
N ASP A 32 -8.26 0.04 -16.20
CA ASP A 32 -9.26 -0.78 -16.88
C ASP A 32 -10.57 -0.67 -16.09
N PRO A 33 -11.71 -0.31 -16.70
CA PRO A 33 -12.98 -0.19 -15.97
C PRO A 33 -13.42 -1.49 -15.31
N ASP A 34 -12.85 -2.62 -15.74
CA ASP A 34 -13.12 -3.97 -15.22
C ASP A 34 -12.11 -4.43 -14.14
N ASP A 35 -11.09 -3.62 -13.80
CA ASP A 35 -10.13 -3.96 -12.74
C ASP A 35 -10.67 -3.54 -11.36
N GLU A 36 -11.59 -4.34 -10.82
CA GLU A 36 -12.21 -4.10 -9.50
C GLU A 36 -11.24 -4.34 -8.33
N GLY A 37 -10.03 -4.86 -8.59
CA GLY A 37 -9.08 -5.28 -7.56
C GLY A 37 -9.42 -6.65 -6.97
N TYR A 38 -9.04 -6.89 -5.71
CA TYR A 38 -9.34 -8.13 -4.98
C TYR A 38 -9.87 -7.87 -3.56
N ALA A 39 -10.63 -8.83 -3.04
CA ALA A 39 -11.25 -8.78 -1.71
C ALA A 39 -10.21 -8.81 -0.55
N PRO A 40 -10.57 -8.40 0.69
CA PRO A 40 -9.64 -8.39 1.83
C PRO A 40 -8.91 -9.70 2.09
N ILE A 41 -9.56 -10.84 1.88
CA ILE A 41 -8.94 -12.17 1.98
C ILE A 41 -7.74 -12.29 1.02
N GLY A 42 -7.80 -11.63 -0.13
CA GLY A 42 -6.70 -11.56 -1.07
C GLY A 42 -5.47 -10.82 -0.53
N SER A 43 -5.63 -9.86 0.38
CA SER A 43 -4.52 -9.21 1.08
C SER A 43 -3.89 -10.16 2.09
N LEU A 44 -4.72 -10.91 2.83
CA LEU A 44 -4.27 -11.90 3.81
C LEU A 44 -3.38 -12.96 3.16
N ILE A 45 -3.79 -13.46 2.00
CA ILE A 45 -3.07 -14.51 1.28
C ILE A 45 -1.73 -14.00 0.71
N ARG A 46 -1.68 -12.75 0.24
CA ARG A 46 -0.53 -12.22 -0.51
C ARG A 46 0.54 -11.60 0.37
N GLN A 47 0.09 -10.70 1.26
CA GLN A 47 0.96 -9.79 2.01
C GLN A 47 0.85 -10.01 3.52
N GLY A 48 -0.17 -10.74 3.98
CA GLY A 48 -0.28 -11.16 5.37
C GLY A 48 -1.37 -10.45 6.16
N PRO A 49 -1.36 -10.59 7.48
CA PRO A 49 -2.48 -10.21 8.34
C PRO A 49 -2.61 -8.70 8.53
N VAL A 50 -1.53 -7.93 8.46
CA VAL A 50 -1.57 -6.48 8.72
C VAL A 50 -2.46 -5.75 7.71
N PRO A 51 -2.27 -5.87 6.39
CA PRO A 51 -3.15 -5.21 5.42
C PRO A 51 -4.58 -5.76 5.47
N PHE A 52 -4.76 -7.04 5.83
CA PHE A 52 -6.09 -7.61 6.05
C PHE A 52 -6.83 -6.91 7.20
N PHE A 53 -6.18 -6.74 8.36
CA PHE A 53 -6.81 -6.06 9.49
C PHE A 53 -7.05 -4.58 9.22
N ILE A 54 -6.15 -3.89 8.51
CA ILE A 54 -6.37 -2.48 8.12
C ILE A 54 -7.62 -2.36 7.24
N ARG A 55 -7.83 -3.28 6.29
CA ARG A 55 -9.05 -3.30 5.46
C ARG A 55 -10.32 -3.56 6.26
N LEU A 56 -10.24 -4.29 7.37
CA LEU A 56 -11.40 -4.58 8.22
C LEU A 56 -11.71 -3.47 9.23
N VAL A 57 -10.67 -2.88 9.81
CA VAL A 57 -10.81 -1.89 10.89
C VAL A 57 -10.93 -0.47 10.32
N ASP A 58 -10.11 -0.14 9.32
CA ASP A 58 -10.04 1.21 8.72
C ASP A 58 -10.15 1.15 7.17
N PRO A 59 -11.28 0.67 6.62
CA PRO A 59 -11.45 0.52 5.17
C PRO A 59 -11.28 1.85 4.41
N ASP A 60 -11.73 2.97 4.96
CA ASP A 60 -11.61 4.29 4.32
C ASP A 60 -10.16 4.77 4.23
N LYS A 61 -9.33 4.43 5.22
CA LYS A 61 -7.90 4.76 5.19
C LYS A 61 -7.21 3.93 4.12
N TYR A 62 -7.56 2.66 4.04
CA TYR A 62 -7.05 1.75 3.03
C TYR A 62 -7.41 2.22 1.62
N GLU A 63 -8.69 2.46 1.33
CA GLU A 63 -9.14 2.86 0.00
C GLU A 63 -8.56 4.20 -0.45
N ARG A 64 -8.44 5.18 0.46
CA ARG A 64 -7.75 6.44 0.17
C ARG A 64 -6.29 6.25 -0.19
N SER A 65 -5.59 5.33 0.46
CA SER A 65 -4.18 5.03 0.15
C SER A 65 -4.02 4.39 -1.23
N VAL A 66 -4.91 3.45 -1.58
CA VAL A 66 -4.93 2.79 -2.89
C VAL A 66 -5.23 3.81 -3.98
N GLN A 67 -6.27 4.62 -3.82
CA GLN A 67 -6.61 5.66 -4.79
C GLN A 67 -5.49 6.67 -4.96
N LYS A 68 -4.84 7.10 -3.87
CA LYS A 68 -3.68 8.00 -3.93
C LYS A 68 -2.55 7.38 -4.76
N TYR A 69 -2.24 6.10 -4.54
CA TYR A 69 -1.21 5.41 -5.29
C TYR A 69 -1.57 5.22 -6.77
N MET A 70 -2.83 4.91 -7.07
CA MET A 70 -3.34 4.86 -8.45
C MET A 70 -3.16 6.19 -9.18
N LEU A 71 -3.38 7.31 -8.48
CA LEU A 71 -3.22 8.65 -9.05
C LEU A 71 -1.74 9.03 -9.25
N GLU A 72 -0.86 8.67 -8.32
CA GLU A 72 0.56 8.99 -8.36
C GLU A 72 1.31 8.18 -9.43
N GLU A 73 1.15 6.87 -9.43
CA GLU A 73 1.87 5.97 -10.35
C GLU A 73 1.10 5.73 -11.66
N GLY A 74 -0.22 5.89 -11.65
CA GLY A 74 -1.07 5.68 -12.81
C GLY A 74 -1.24 4.21 -13.20
N CYS A 75 -1.34 3.32 -12.20
CA CYS A 75 -1.55 1.90 -12.38
C CYS A 75 -3.01 1.49 -12.14
N GLY A 76 -3.34 0.25 -12.54
CA GLY A 76 -4.64 -0.37 -12.25
C GLY A 76 -4.87 -0.59 -10.76
N ARG A 77 -6.13 -0.78 -10.38
CA ARG A 77 -6.53 -0.92 -8.97
C ARG A 77 -5.90 -2.13 -8.32
N ARG A 78 -5.81 -3.25 -9.02
CA ARG A 78 -5.20 -4.49 -8.50
C ARG A 78 -3.72 -4.31 -8.18
N GLU A 79 -2.98 -3.63 -9.07
CA GLU A 79 -1.57 -3.34 -8.85
C GLU A 79 -1.38 -2.36 -7.67
N ALA A 80 -2.23 -1.34 -7.58
CA ALA A 80 -2.20 -0.38 -6.49
C ALA A 80 -2.51 -1.03 -5.13
N GLN A 81 -3.50 -1.91 -5.07
CA GLN A 81 -3.81 -2.69 -3.87
C GLN A 81 -2.62 -3.56 -3.44
N GLY A 82 -1.96 -4.25 -4.38
CA GLY A 82 -0.77 -5.04 -4.08
C GLY A 82 0.38 -4.21 -3.50
N ASN A 83 0.62 -3.03 -4.06
CA ASN A 83 1.66 -2.12 -3.58
C ASN A 83 1.32 -1.52 -2.21
N MET A 84 0.07 -1.14 -1.97
CA MET A 84 -0.35 -0.62 -0.66
C MET A 84 -0.33 -1.70 0.41
N ASP A 85 -0.72 -2.93 0.07
CA ASP A 85 -0.63 -4.05 1.00
C ASP A 85 0.83 -4.31 1.41
N ALA A 86 1.77 -4.26 0.45
CA ALA A 86 3.21 -4.38 0.73
C ALA A 86 3.75 -3.22 1.59
N TYR A 87 3.28 -1.99 1.33
CA TYR A 87 3.64 -0.82 2.13
C TYR A 87 3.15 -0.94 3.59
N PHE A 88 1.93 -1.42 3.81
CA PHE A 88 1.39 -1.59 5.15
C PHE A 88 2.06 -2.71 5.94
N GLU A 89 2.45 -3.80 5.27
CA GLU A 89 3.18 -4.89 5.91
C GLU A 89 4.62 -4.47 6.27
N ASN A 90 5.35 -3.88 5.32
CA ASN A 90 6.73 -3.45 5.54
C ASN A 90 7.09 -2.17 4.76
N PRO A 91 6.88 -0.97 5.36
CA PRO A 91 7.08 0.29 4.66
C PRO A 91 8.55 0.55 4.31
N THR A 92 9.49 0.08 5.15
CA THR A 92 10.93 0.27 4.94
C THR A 92 11.43 -0.49 3.72
N SER A 93 11.08 -1.78 3.63
CA SER A 93 11.48 -2.63 2.50
C SER A 93 10.83 -2.18 1.21
N TRP A 94 9.56 -1.80 1.27
CA TRP A 94 8.83 -1.27 0.12
C TRP A 94 9.46 0.03 -0.40
N THR A 95 9.77 0.98 0.48
CA THR A 95 10.38 2.25 0.09
C THR A 95 11.74 2.04 -0.57
N LEU A 96 12.57 1.15 -0.01
CA LEU A 96 13.86 0.81 -0.58
C LEU A 96 13.70 0.18 -1.98
N GLN A 97 12.70 -0.68 -2.18
CA GLN A 97 12.43 -1.24 -3.49
C GLN A 97 11.99 -0.16 -4.49
N LYS A 98 11.11 0.77 -4.09
CA LYS A 98 10.69 1.88 -4.95
C LYS A 98 11.83 2.83 -5.33
N LEU A 99 12.80 3.02 -4.45
CA LEU A 99 14.03 3.74 -4.79
C LEU A 99 14.81 2.99 -5.87
N ARG A 100 14.98 1.67 -5.72
CA ARG A 100 15.67 0.85 -6.74
C ARG A 100 14.93 0.82 -8.08
N GLU A 101 13.61 0.78 -8.08
CA GLU A 101 12.80 0.86 -9.31
C GLU A 101 13.01 2.20 -10.04
N LYS A 102 13.17 3.30 -9.29
CA LYS A 102 13.53 4.62 -9.86
C LYS A 102 14.96 4.64 -10.41
N ASP A 103 15.87 3.87 -9.81
CA ASP A 103 17.24 3.70 -10.29
C ASP A 103 17.35 2.70 -11.48
N GLY A 104 16.21 2.19 -11.98
CA GLY A 104 16.14 1.33 -13.16
C GLY A 104 16.04 -0.17 -12.88
N ALA A 105 15.86 -0.58 -11.62
CA ALA A 105 15.59 -1.99 -11.30
C ALA A 105 14.22 -2.43 -11.84
N PRO A 106 14.01 -3.73 -12.12
CA PRO A 106 12.73 -4.25 -12.57
C PRO A 106 11.60 -3.97 -11.56
N LYS A 107 10.44 -3.54 -12.08
CA LYS A 107 9.25 -3.29 -11.28
C LYS A 107 8.68 -4.60 -10.73
N TYR A 108 8.46 -4.67 -9.42
CA TYR A 108 7.97 -5.88 -8.78
C TYR A 108 6.43 -5.93 -8.80
N ASP A 109 5.87 -7.04 -9.27
CA ASP A 109 4.41 -7.25 -9.29
C ASP A 109 3.93 -7.87 -7.97
N TYR A 110 3.42 -7.01 -7.10
CA TYR A 110 2.82 -7.40 -5.82
C TYR A 110 1.41 -7.98 -5.93
N ALA A 111 0.72 -7.82 -7.05
CA ALA A 111 -0.66 -8.29 -7.20
C ALA A 111 -0.74 -9.80 -7.45
N THR A 112 0.31 -10.37 -8.03
CA THR A 112 0.41 -11.81 -8.33
C THR A 112 1.42 -12.55 -7.44
N ALA A 113 2.11 -11.82 -6.56
CA ALA A 113 3.06 -12.40 -5.63
C ALA A 113 2.38 -13.40 -4.67
N ASN A 114 3.05 -14.52 -4.40
CA ASN A 114 2.68 -15.55 -3.43
C ASN A 114 1.31 -16.23 -3.63
N THR A 115 0.63 -16.05 -4.77
CA THR A 115 -0.67 -16.68 -5.06
C THR A 115 -0.57 -18.02 -5.79
N THR A 116 0.60 -18.65 -5.85
CA THR A 116 0.73 -19.95 -6.53
C THR A 116 -0.05 -21.03 -5.76
N PRO A 117 -0.96 -21.80 -6.39
CA PRO A 117 -1.79 -22.79 -5.69
C PRO A 117 -0.99 -23.78 -4.85
N LYS A 118 0.19 -24.19 -5.35
CA LYS A 118 1.11 -25.08 -4.62
C LYS A 118 1.60 -24.47 -3.32
N GLN A 119 1.95 -23.18 -3.31
CA GLN A 119 2.38 -22.49 -2.10
C GLN A 119 1.22 -22.40 -1.10
N LEU A 120 0.02 -22.04 -1.56
CA LEU A 120 -1.15 -21.92 -0.71
C LEU A 120 -1.49 -23.25 0.00
N ILE A 121 -1.50 -24.35 -0.74
CA ILE A 121 -1.76 -25.69 -0.20
C ILE A 121 -0.70 -26.07 0.82
N LEU A 122 0.59 -25.83 0.53
CA LEU A 122 1.68 -26.15 1.43
C LEU A 122 1.58 -25.36 2.74
N THR A 123 1.29 -24.06 2.67
CA THR A 123 1.13 -23.20 3.86
C THR A 123 -0.07 -23.64 4.69
N ALA A 124 -1.19 -24.00 4.06
CA ALA A 124 -2.37 -24.53 4.75
C ALA A 124 -2.09 -25.88 5.42
N ALA A 125 -1.37 -26.78 4.74
CA ALA A 125 -0.98 -28.07 5.32
C ALA A 125 -0.08 -27.90 6.55
N TRP A 126 0.92 -27.02 6.48
CA TRP A 126 1.76 -26.70 7.63
C TRP A 126 0.99 -26.04 8.77
N ALA A 127 0.08 -25.12 8.46
CA ALA A 127 -0.77 -24.50 9.47
C ALA A 127 -1.60 -25.55 10.23
N LEU A 128 -2.17 -26.54 9.52
CA LEU A 128 -2.92 -27.64 10.15
C LEU A 128 -2.02 -28.52 11.04
N ILE A 129 -0.80 -28.83 10.60
CA ILE A 129 0.16 -29.61 11.41
C ILE A 129 0.50 -28.86 12.70
N VAL A 130 0.83 -27.56 12.58
CA VAL A 130 1.15 -26.72 13.75
C VAL A 130 -0.05 -26.60 14.68
N LEU A 131 -1.25 -26.43 14.16
CA LEU A 131 -2.48 -26.39 14.98
C LEU A 131 -2.75 -27.72 15.68
N ALA A 132 -2.60 -28.85 14.99
CA ALA A 132 -2.79 -30.18 15.58
C ALA A 132 -1.77 -30.48 16.69
N LEU A 133 -0.50 -30.13 16.48
CA LEU A 133 0.54 -30.27 17.51
C LEU A 133 0.33 -29.29 18.67
N GLY A 134 0.02 -28.04 18.36
CA GLY A 134 -0.23 -27.00 19.35
C GLY A 134 -1.42 -27.34 20.25
N THR A 135 -2.54 -27.77 19.67
CA THR A 135 -3.72 -28.22 20.43
C THR A 135 -3.42 -29.46 21.26
N LYS A 136 -2.67 -30.43 20.74
CA LYS A 136 -2.24 -31.60 21.53
C LYS A 136 -1.43 -31.19 22.76
N ILE A 137 -0.47 -30.28 22.59
CA ILE A 137 0.38 -29.80 23.69
C ILE A 137 -0.43 -28.97 24.70
N PHE A 138 -1.25 -28.02 24.23
CA PHE A 138 -1.99 -27.14 25.12
C PHE A 138 -3.17 -27.80 25.85
N LEU A 139 -3.86 -28.75 25.21
CA LEU A 139 -5.07 -29.38 25.77
C LEU A 139 -4.79 -30.70 26.51
N PHE A 140 -3.70 -31.40 26.17
CA PHE A 140 -3.41 -32.74 26.72
C PHE A 140 -1.98 -32.89 27.26
N GLY A 141 -1.19 -31.81 27.27
CA GLY A 141 0.19 -31.79 27.74
C GLY A 141 0.37 -31.09 29.09
N TRP A 142 -0.39 -31.50 30.11
CA TRP A 142 -0.14 -31.26 31.54
C TRP A 142 -0.55 -32.52 32.32
#